data_AF-X1ITD6-F1
#
_entry.id   AF-X1ITD6-F1
#
_cell.length_a   1.000
_cell.length_b   1.000
_cell.length_c   1.000
_cell.angle_alpha   90.00
_cell.angle_beta   90.00
_cell.angle_gamma   90.00
#
_symmetry.space_group_name_H-M   'P 1'
#
loop_
_entity.id
_entity.type
_entity.pdbx_description
1 polymer ?
#
loop_
_entity_poly.entity_id
_entity_poly.type
_entity_poly.pdbx_seq_one_letter_code
_entity_poly.pdbx_strand_id
1 'polypeptide(L)'
;LFSLFLLPLNVISLGASGCVFGLIGAAIMSYIRYDKSAVLFGAIYLMFFLFQSIGPEINIWAHLFGGLFGLLFGYLINKNKNIENIY
;
A
#
# COMPACT_ATOMS: atom_id res chain seq x y z
N LEU A 1 -12.33 7.22 -10.65
CA LEU A 1 -13.56 7.80 -11.28
C LEU A 1 -13.88 9.18 -10.72
N PHE A 2 -14.03 9.38 -9.41
CA PHE A 2 -14.34 10.70 -8.83
C PHE A 2 -13.26 11.79 -9.05
N SER A 3 -11.98 11.42 -8.99
CA SER A 3 -10.85 12.32 -9.25
C SER A 3 -10.83 12.89 -10.67
N LEU A 4 -11.36 12.17 -11.66
CA LEU A 4 -11.41 12.60 -13.06
C LEU A 4 -12.38 13.79 -13.29
N PHE A 5 -13.41 13.90 -12.45
CA PHE A 5 -14.43 14.95 -12.56
C PHE A 5 -14.14 16.18 -11.67
N LEU A 6 -13.31 16.03 -10.64
CA LEU A 6 -13.02 17.09 -9.66
C LEU A 6 -11.67 17.77 -9.86
N LEU A 7 -10.69 17.07 -10.45
CA LEU A 7 -9.38 17.66 -10.71
C LEU A 7 -9.33 18.22 -12.14
N PRO A 8 -8.83 19.45 -12.31
CA PRO A 8 -8.47 19.97 -13.63
C PRO A 8 -7.61 18.95 -14.39
N LEU A 9 -7.82 18.83 -15.71
CA LEU A 9 -7.11 17.86 -16.57
C LEU A 9 -5.57 18.03 -16.57
N ASN A 10 -5.07 19.14 -16.02
CA ASN A 10 -3.65 19.44 -15.87
C ASN A 10 -3.11 19.18 -14.45
N VAL A 11 -3.90 18.63 -13.53
CA VAL A 11 -3.37 18.24 -12.22
C VAL A 11 -2.70 16.87 -12.35
N ILE A 12 -1.39 16.89 -12.26
CA ILE A 12 -0.58 15.68 -12.30
C ILE A 12 -0.85 14.86 -11.03
N SER A 13 -1.57 13.74 -11.18
CA SER A 13 -1.89 12.78 -10.11
C SER A 13 -0.65 11.94 -9.69
N LEU A 14 0.48 12.60 -9.42
CA LEU A 14 1.76 11.93 -9.14
C LEU A 14 1.78 11.09 -7.85
N GLY A 15 0.78 11.22 -6.97
CA GLY A 15 0.81 10.63 -5.61
C GLY A 15 -0.37 9.76 -5.20
N ALA A 16 -1.53 9.84 -5.85
CA ALA A 16 -2.72 9.09 -5.41
C ALA A 16 -2.54 7.58 -5.56
N SER A 17 -1.91 7.13 -6.65
CA SER A 17 -1.56 5.72 -6.83
C SER A 17 -0.56 5.25 -5.77
N GLY A 18 0.43 6.08 -5.41
CA GLY A 18 1.33 5.81 -4.28
C GLY A 18 0.59 5.59 -2.96
N CYS A 19 -0.46 6.37 -2.67
CA CYS A 19 -1.33 6.13 -1.51
C CYS A 19 -2.02 4.76 -1.56
N VAL A 20 -2.46 4.30 -2.75
CA VAL A 20 -3.04 2.95 -2.91
C VAL A 20 -2.02 1.87 -2.56
N PHE A 21 -0.79 1.97 -3.08
CA PHE A 21 0.29 1.05 -2.72
C PHE A 21 0.59 1.08 -1.22
N GLY A 22 0.54 2.27 -0.58
CA GLY A 22 0.69 2.40 0.86
C GLY A 22 -0.43 1.76 1.67
N LEU A 23 -1.68 1.89 1.23
CA LEU A 23 -2.82 1.22 1.87
C LEU A 23 -2.73 -0.31 1.74
N ILE A 24 -2.31 -0.82 0.58
CA ILE A 24 -2.08 -2.26 0.37
C ILE A 24 -0.99 -2.76 1.33
N GLY A 25 0.16 -2.07 1.40
CA GLY A 25 1.24 -2.42 2.32
C GLY A 25 0.80 -2.41 3.79
N ALA A 26 0.03 -1.39 4.20
CA ALA A 26 -0.48 -1.29 5.56
C ALA A 26 -1.49 -2.40 5.90
N ALA A 27 -2.36 -2.76 4.94
CA ALA A 27 -3.32 -3.84 5.07
C ALA A 27 -2.64 -5.22 5.16
N ILE A 28 -1.59 -5.48 4.38
CA ILE A 28 -0.81 -6.72 4.51
C ILE A 28 -0.27 -6.85 5.94
N MET A 29 0.26 -5.75 6.50
CA MET A 29 0.84 -5.75 7.84
C MET A 29 -0.19 -5.82 8.98
N SER A 30 -1.49 -5.65 8.72
CA SER A 30 -2.50 -5.95 9.76
C SER A 30 -2.55 -7.44 10.09
N TYR A 31 -2.10 -8.31 9.19
CA TYR A 31 -2.08 -9.76 9.38
C TYR A 31 -0.85 -10.28 10.14
N ILE A 32 0.16 -9.44 10.44
CA ILE A 32 1.45 -9.89 10.97
C ILE A 32 1.41 -10.67 12.28
N ARG A 33 0.34 -10.49 13.06
CA ARG A 33 0.11 -11.21 14.31
C ARG A 33 -0.81 -12.41 14.19
N TYR A 34 -1.57 -12.51 13.10
CA TYR A 34 -2.55 -13.56 12.88
C TYR A 34 -1.98 -14.67 12.00
N ASP A 35 -1.34 -14.29 10.89
CA ASP A 35 -0.75 -15.21 9.93
C ASP A 35 0.47 -14.58 9.24
N LYS A 36 1.67 -15.07 9.59
CA LYS A 36 2.92 -14.63 8.97
C LYS A 36 3.03 -15.06 7.50
N SER A 37 2.38 -16.16 7.13
CA SER A 37 2.32 -16.62 5.74
C SER A 37 1.47 -15.66 4.91
N ALA A 38 0.35 -15.17 5.44
CA ALA A 38 -0.44 -14.12 4.79
C ALA A 38 0.36 -12.83 4.56
N VAL A 39 1.24 -12.45 5.50
CA VAL A 39 2.16 -11.31 5.28
C VAL A 39 3.14 -11.60 4.15
N LEU A 40 3.74 -12.80 4.11
CA LEU A 40 4.67 -13.19 3.05
C LEU A 40 3.99 -13.21 1.68
N PHE A 41 2.85 -13.89 1.55
CA PHE A 41 2.08 -13.94 0.30
C PHE A 41 1.54 -12.56 -0.09
N GLY A 42 1.14 -11.75 0.88
CA GLY A 42 0.75 -10.35 0.66
C GLY A 42 1.91 -9.51 0.13
N ALA A 43 3.12 -9.65 0.67
CA ALA A 43 4.30 -8.96 0.17
C ALA A 43 4.67 -9.40 -1.25
N ILE A 44 4.57 -10.69 -1.56
CA ILE A 44 4.74 -11.22 -2.93
C ILE A 44 3.69 -10.63 -3.88
N TYR A 45 2.43 -10.57 -3.45
CA TYR A 45 1.35 -9.93 -4.22
C TYR A 45 1.62 -8.44 -4.45
N LEU A 46 2.05 -7.70 -3.44
CA LEU A 46 2.43 -6.29 -3.56
C LEU A 46 3.58 -6.10 -4.56
N MET A 47 4.57 -6.99 -4.57
CA MET A 47 5.65 -6.96 -5.55
C MET A 47 5.15 -7.24 -6.97
N PHE A 48 4.30 -8.26 -7.16
CA PHE A 48 3.67 -8.53 -8.45
C PHE A 48 2.86 -7.33 -8.96
N PHE A 49 2.10 -6.69 -8.08
CA PHE A 49 1.32 -5.50 -8.40
C PHE A 49 2.20 -4.30 -8.75
N LEU A 50 3.35 -4.15 -8.08
CA LEU A 50 4.35 -3.13 -8.38
C LEU A 50 4.95 -3.34 -9.78
N PHE A 51 5.31 -4.58 -10.13
CA PHE A 51 5.80 -4.90 -11.48
C PHE A 51 4.74 -4.64 -12.57
N GLN A 52 3.47 -4.99 -12.32
CA GLN A 52 2.41 -4.70 -13.27
C GLN A 52 2.09 -3.21 -13.43
N SER A 53 2.45 -2.41 -12.43
CA SER A 53 2.23 -0.97 -12.48
C SER A 53 3.31 -0.20 -13.26
N ILE A 54 4.25 -0.89 -13.91
CA ILE A 54 5.28 -0.27 -14.74
C ILE A 54 4.70 0.05 -16.12
N GLY A 55 4.81 1.31 -16.54
CA GLY A 55 4.35 1.75 -17.86
C GLY A 55 4.82 3.16 -18.21
N PRO A 56 4.68 3.58 -19.47
CA PRO A 56 4.98 4.95 -19.89
C PRO A 56 4.19 5.94 -19.03
N GLU A 57 4.84 7.04 -18.63
CA GLU A 57 4.22 8.14 -17.86
C GLU A 57 3.78 7.77 -16.42
N ILE A 58 4.07 6.55 -15.94
CA ILE A 58 3.80 6.14 -14.55
C ILE A 58 4.99 6.47 -13.64
N ASN A 59 4.70 7.11 -12.52
CA ASN A 59 5.70 7.36 -11.48
C ASN A 59 5.92 6.12 -10.60
N ILE A 60 6.82 5.25 -11.02
CA ILE A 60 7.16 4.01 -10.28
C ILE A 60 7.69 4.28 -8.87
N TRP A 61 8.36 5.43 -8.66
CA TRP A 61 8.84 5.81 -7.33
C TRP A 61 7.70 6.06 -6.35
N ALA A 62 6.59 6.64 -6.82
CA ALA A 62 5.41 6.82 -5.99
C ALA A 62 4.83 5.47 -5.51
N HIS A 63 4.81 4.46 -6.39
CA HIS A 63 4.33 3.11 -6.05
C HIS A 63 5.29 2.40 -5.08
N LEU A 64 6.59 2.46 -5.36
CA LEU A 64 7.62 1.84 -4.54
C LEU A 64 7.65 2.42 -3.13
N PHE A 65 7.77 3.74 -3.01
CA PHE A 65 7.79 4.39 -1.69
C PHE A 65 6.44 4.30 -0.99
N GLY A 66 5.33 4.40 -1.74
CA GLY A 66 4.00 4.13 -1.22
C GLY A 66 3.93 2.78 -0.53
N GLY A 67 4.26 1.69 -1.25
CA GLY A 67 4.27 0.33 -0.71
C GLY A 67 5.23 0.16 0.47
N LEU A 68 6.45 0.70 0.38
CA LEU A 68 7.46 0.62 1.44
C LEU A 68 6.98 1.31 2.73
N PHE A 69 6.49 2.54 2.65
CA PHE A 69 5.96 3.27 3.80
C PHE A 69 4.69 2.62 4.33
N GLY A 70 3.84 2.06 3.46
CA GLY A 70 2.68 1.25 3.85
C GLY A 70 3.07 0.07 4.73
N LEU A 71 4.03 -0.73 4.29
CA LEU A 71 4.55 -1.87 5.07
C LEU A 71 5.19 -1.38 6.38
N LEU A 72 5.99 -0.31 6.34
CA LEU A 72 6.66 0.21 7.54
C LEU A 72 5.65 0.72 8.58
N PHE A 73 4.75 1.63 8.21
CA PHE A 73 3.75 2.18 9.13
C PHE A 73 2.74 1.14 9.55
N GLY A 74 2.32 0.24 8.64
CA GLY A 74 1.48 -0.90 8.97
C GLY A 74 2.13 -1.80 10.03
N TYR A 75 3.43 -2.07 9.92
CA TYR A 75 4.17 -2.79 10.94
C TYR A 75 4.22 -2.03 12.26
N LEU A 76 4.60 -0.74 12.24
CA LEU A 76 4.70 0.07 13.46
C LEU A 76 3.38 0.16 14.22
N ILE A 77 2.26 0.36 13.51
CA ILE A 77 0.91 0.42 14.09
C ILE A 77 0.50 -0.93 14.70
N ASN A 78 0.82 -2.04 14.03
CA ASN A 78 0.44 -3.39 14.46
C ASN A 78 1.50 -4.10 15.32
N LYS A 79 2.64 -3.47 15.60
CA LYS A 79 3.64 -4.01 16.53
C LYS A 79 3.22 -3.83 17.99
N ASN A 80 2.60 -2.69 18.30
CA ASN A 80 2.38 -2.25 19.69
C ASN A 80 0.92 -2.35 20.18
N LYS A 81 -0.03 -2.75 19.32
CA LYS A 81 -1.41 -2.99 19.79
C LYS A 81 -1.43 -4.29 20.61
N ASN A 82 -1.75 -4.23 21.91
CA ASN A 82 -2.08 -5.43 22.67
C ASN A 82 -3.25 -6.14 22.00
N ILE A 83 -3.18 -7.48 21.88
CA ILE A 83 -4.29 -8.31 21.41
C ILE A 83 -5.32 -8.48 22.55
N GLU A 84 -5.53 -7.44 23.36
CA GLU A 84 -6.51 -7.48 24.43
C GLU A 84 -7.89 -7.16 23.86
N ASN A 85 -8.71 -8.20 23.83
CA ASN A 85 -10.18 -8.19 23.75
C ASN A 85 -10.79 -7.54 22.51
N ILE A 86 -10.64 -8.23 21.38
CA ILE A 86 -11.72 -8.30 20.39
C ILE A 86 -12.06 -9.78 20.23
N TYR A 87 -12.55 -10.42 21.31
CA TYR A 87 -13.50 -11.54 21.36
C TYR A 87 -13.73 -11.88 22.84
#